data_AF-A0A920T1A8-F1
#
_entry.id   AF-A0A920T1A8-F1
#
_cell.length_a   1.000
_cell.length_b   1.000
_cell.length_c   1.000
_cell.angle_alpha   90.00
_cell.angle_beta   90.00
_cell.angle_gamma   90.00
#
_symmetry.space_group_name_H-M   'P 1'
#
loop_
_entity.id
_entity.type
_entity.pdbx_description
1 polymer ?
#
loop_
_entity_poly.entity_id
_entity_poly.type
_entity_poly.pdbx_seq_one_letter_code
_entity_poly.pdbx_strand_id
1 'polypeptide(L)'
;MGSKPRDYDVGHVEKDQHVIDRLSIFGVQDRALKNKKQGGFSAFIPWSYKKDNTAFAKLIDEEAGPNQYLRIIAISRIMLDNVPHIQASWFSEGKKTGQIALGFWSR
;
A
#
# COMPACT_ATOMS: atom_id res chain seq x y z
N MET A 1 1.82 17.19 17.18
CA MET A 1 2.93 16.53 16.45
C MET A 1 2.31 15.46 15.57
N GLY A 2 2.02 15.78 14.30
CA GLY A 2 1.36 14.86 13.38
C GLY A 2 2.33 13.78 12.93
N SER A 3 2.01 12.52 13.21
CA SER A 3 2.73 11.37 12.68
C SER A 3 2.63 11.38 11.15
N LYS A 4 3.78 11.53 10.49
CA LYS A 4 3.92 11.44 9.03
C LYS A 4 3.35 10.08 8.56
N PRO A 5 2.59 10.03 7.45
CA PRO A 5 2.18 8.76 6.85
C PRO A 5 3.42 7.89 6.63
N ARG A 6 3.34 6.61 6.99
CA ARG A 6 4.39 5.66 6.65
C ARG A 6 4.08 5.12 5.26
N ASP A 7 4.91 5.50 4.29
CA ASP A 7 4.85 5.00 2.92
C ASP A 7 5.37 3.56 2.87
N TYR A 8 4.66 2.68 2.16
CA TYR A 8 5.04 1.27 2.02
C TYR A 8 5.22 0.90 0.53
N ASP A 9 6.46 0.61 0.14
CA ASP A 9 6.81 0.18 -1.22
C ASP A 9 6.57 -1.33 -1.40
N VAL A 10 5.92 -1.72 -2.50
CA VAL A 10 5.58 -3.07 -2.93
C VAL A 10 6.13 -3.33 -4.34
N GLY A 11 6.57 -4.57 -4.63
CA GLY A 11 7.09 -4.93 -5.97
C GLY A 11 8.62 -4.89 -6.12
N HIS A 12 9.37 -4.99 -5.02
CA HIS A 12 10.80 -5.34 -5.04
C HIS A 12 10.99 -6.88 -5.20
N VAL A 13 12.14 -7.44 -4.81
CA VAL A 13 12.44 -8.90 -4.66
C VAL A 13 11.52 -9.62 -3.65
N GLU A 14 10.31 -9.12 -3.43
CA GLU A 14 9.38 -9.62 -2.43
C GLU A 14 8.57 -10.81 -2.92
N LYS A 15 8.36 -11.77 -2.01
CA LYS A 15 7.40 -12.85 -2.17
C LYS A 15 6.05 -12.40 -1.62
N ASP A 16 4.95 -13.02 -2.07
CA ASP A 16 3.59 -12.73 -1.60
C ASP A 16 3.48 -12.72 -0.07
N GLN A 17 4.24 -13.59 0.61
CA GLN A 17 4.28 -13.63 2.07
C GLN A 17 4.72 -12.30 2.72
N HIS A 18 5.68 -11.59 2.11
CA HIS A 18 6.15 -10.32 2.65
C HIS A 18 5.07 -9.24 2.57
N VAL A 19 4.20 -9.27 1.55
CA VAL A 19 3.05 -8.37 1.44
C VAL A 19 2.08 -8.63 2.59
N ILE A 20 1.78 -9.90 2.88
CA ILE A 20 0.91 -10.28 4.00
C ILE A 20 1.52 -9.88 5.34
N ASP A 21 2.81 -10.14 5.54
CA ASP A 21 3.51 -9.76 6.78
C ASP A 21 3.48 -8.25 7.01
N ARG A 22 3.63 -7.45 5.95
CA ARG A 22 3.49 -5.99 6.03
C ARG A 22 2.06 -5.56 6.34
N LEU A 23 1.05 -6.21 5.77
CA LEU A 23 -0.35 -5.90 6.05
C LEU A 23 -0.80 -6.32 7.46
N SER A 24 -0.01 -7.13 8.17
CA SER A 24 -0.24 -7.48 9.58
C SER A 24 -0.27 -6.27 10.54
N ILE A 25 0.05 -5.06 10.05
CA ILE A 25 -0.07 -3.82 10.82
C ILE A 25 -1.52 -3.46 11.21
N PHE A 26 -2.55 -4.12 10.68
CA PHE A 26 -3.95 -3.85 11.06
C PHE A 26 -4.19 -3.93 12.58
N GLY A 27 -3.52 -4.85 13.28
CA GLY A 27 -3.63 -4.97 14.74
C GLY A 27 -3.02 -3.78 15.50
N VAL A 28 -2.11 -3.02 14.88
CA VAL A 28 -1.58 -1.77 15.43
C VAL A 28 -2.67 -0.69 15.40
N GLN A 29 -3.44 -0.63 14.30
CA GLN A 29 -4.54 0.30 14.14
C GLN A 29 -5.64 0.04 15.18
N ASP A 30 -6.04 -1.22 15.38
CA ASP A 30 -7.03 -1.59 16.41
C ASP A 30 -6.63 -1.14 17.82
N ARG A 31 -5.35 -1.34 18.17
CA ARG A 31 -4.82 -0.90 19.47
C ARG A 31 -4.82 0.62 19.58
N ALA A 32 -4.51 1.35 18.51
CA ALA A 32 -4.55 2.80 18.52
C ALA A 32 -5.98 3.32 18.74
N LEU A 33 -6.97 2.75 18.03
CA LEU A 33 -8.38 3.11 18.14
C LEU A 33 -8.93 2.81 19.55
N LYS A 34 -8.66 1.62 20.09
CA LYS A 34 -9.11 1.21 21.44
C LYS A 34 -8.58 2.12 22.54
N ASN A 35 -7.34 2.57 22.43
CA ASN A 35 -6.70 3.39 23.46
C ASN A 35 -7.11 4.88 23.40
N LYS A 36 -7.98 5.29 22.46
CA LYS A 36 -8.38 6.69 22.21
C LYS A 36 -7.22 7.68 22.13
N LYS A 37 -5.99 7.19 21.90
CA LYS A 37 -4.82 8.03 21.70
C LYS A 37 -4.86 8.51 20.25
N GLN A 38 -4.67 9.82 20.04
CA GLN A 38 -4.36 10.34 18.71
C GLN A 38 -3.12 9.59 18.20
N GLY A 39 -3.21 8.90 17.06
CA GLY A 39 -2.09 8.09 16.54
C GLY A 39 -2.44 6.89 15.66
N GLY A 40 -3.71 6.70 15.29
CA GLY A 40 -4.09 5.74 14.25
C GLY A 40 -3.68 6.22 12.85
N PHE A 41 -3.60 5.28 11.91
CA PHE A 41 -3.42 5.55 10.49
C PHE A 41 -4.66 6.22 9.91
N SER A 42 -4.46 7.32 9.18
CA SER A 42 -5.51 7.95 8.38
C SER A 42 -5.62 7.31 6.99
N ALA A 43 -4.49 6.90 6.43
CA ALA A 43 -4.42 6.30 5.11
C ALA A 43 -3.33 5.22 5.05
N PHE A 44 -3.52 4.27 4.13
CA PHE A 44 -2.50 3.36 3.64
C PHE A 44 -2.26 3.62 2.16
N ILE A 45 -0.98 3.66 1.77
CA ILE A 45 -0.54 4.01 0.41
C ILE A 45 0.43 2.92 -0.05
N PRO A 46 0.00 1.96 -0.89
CA PRO A 46 0.89 1.03 -1.56
C PRO A 46 1.56 1.74 -2.74
N TRP A 47 2.89 1.71 -2.75
CA TRP A 47 3.72 2.27 -3.81
C TRP A 47 4.33 1.14 -4.64
N SER A 48 4.17 1.11 -5.96
CA SER A 48 4.99 0.19 -6.76
C SER A 48 6.45 0.62 -6.73
N TYR A 49 7.33 -0.36 -6.64
CA TYR A 49 8.75 -0.13 -6.81
C TYR A 49 9.06 0.31 -8.24
N LYS A 50 9.80 1.40 -8.36
CA LYS A 50 10.34 1.90 -9.62
C LYS A 50 11.83 1.67 -9.70
N LYS A 51 12.25 0.94 -10.73
CA LYS A 51 13.60 0.43 -10.94
C LYS A 51 14.57 1.55 -11.31
N ASP A 52 14.09 2.51 -12.09
CA ASP A 52 14.91 3.59 -12.65
C ASP A 52 15.67 4.37 -11.56
N ASN A 53 16.96 4.58 -11.79
CA ASN A 53 17.87 5.33 -10.92
C ASN A 53 18.03 4.77 -9.48
N THR A 54 17.78 3.48 -9.26
CA THR A 54 17.98 2.85 -7.94
C THR A 54 19.16 1.88 -7.92
N ALA A 55 19.79 1.73 -6.74
CA ALA A 55 20.88 0.78 -6.53
C ALA A 55 20.48 -0.69 -6.78
N PHE A 56 19.18 -0.99 -6.70
CA PHE A 56 18.60 -2.31 -6.90
C PHE A 56 18.21 -2.59 -8.35
N ALA A 57 18.43 -1.65 -9.27
CA ALA A 57 18.04 -1.80 -10.67
C ALA A 57 18.60 -3.06 -11.35
N LYS A 58 19.78 -3.52 -10.93
CA LYS A 58 20.44 -4.71 -11.49
C LYS A 58 19.95 -6.04 -10.87
N LEU A 59 19.19 -5.98 -9.78
CA LEU A 59 18.74 -7.14 -9.01
C LEU A 59 17.26 -7.46 -9.22
N ILE A 60 16.52 -6.56 -9.83
CA ILE A 60 15.08 -6.69 -10.07
C ILE A 60 14.88 -6.64 -11.58
N ASP A 61 14.44 -7.76 -12.15
CA ASP A 61 14.28 -7.87 -13.60
C ASP A 61 13.06 -7.10 -14.10
N GLU A 62 11.94 -7.16 -13.36
CA GLU A 62 10.67 -6.53 -13.74
C GLU A 62 10.04 -5.73 -12.59
N GLU A 63 9.39 -4.61 -12.93
CA GLU A 63 8.54 -3.86 -12.01
C GLU A 63 7.17 -4.51 -11.85
N ALA A 64 6.49 -4.25 -10.74
CA ALA A 64 5.12 -4.70 -10.54
C ALA A 64 4.19 -4.14 -11.62
N GLY A 65 3.55 -5.05 -12.37
CA GLY A 65 2.57 -4.68 -13.38
C GLY A 65 1.24 -4.19 -12.77
N PRO A 66 0.37 -3.55 -13.57
CA PRO A 66 -0.92 -3.01 -13.12
C PRO A 66 -1.81 -4.02 -12.38
N ASN A 67 -1.82 -5.28 -12.83
CA ASN A 67 -2.63 -6.33 -12.21
C ASN A 67 -2.13 -6.70 -10.81
N GLN A 68 -0.81 -6.77 -10.61
CA GLN A 68 -0.23 -7.06 -9.31
C GLN A 68 -0.51 -5.90 -8.35
N TYR A 69 -0.35 -4.66 -8.82
CA TYR A 69 -0.69 -3.47 -8.05
C TYR A 69 -2.17 -3.44 -7.60
N LEU A 70 -3.10 -3.68 -8.53
CA LEU A 70 -4.53 -3.73 -8.22
C LEU A 70 -4.89 -4.87 -7.25
N ARG A 71 -4.24 -6.03 -7.36
CA ARG A 71 -4.40 -7.14 -6.39
C ARG A 71 -3.97 -6.71 -4.99
N ILE A 72 -2.85 -5.98 -4.88
CA ILE A 72 -2.37 -5.47 -3.59
C ILE A 72 -3.38 -4.48 -3.02
N ILE A 73 -3.89 -3.53 -3.80
CA ILE A 73 -4.95 -2.61 -3.35
C ILE A 73 -6.16 -3.37 -2.82
N ALA A 74 -6.65 -4.36 -3.57
CA ALA A 74 -7.81 -5.15 -3.20
C ALA A 74 -7.58 -5.92 -1.88
N ILE A 75 -6.42 -6.58 -1.73
CA ILE A 75 -6.05 -7.30 -0.51
C ILE A 75 -5.88 -6.32 0.66
N SER A 76 -5.25 -5.17 0.47
CA SER A 76 -5.13 -4.12 1.50
C SER A 76 -6.49 -3.66 1.97
N ARG A 77 -7.48 -3.51 1.09
CA ARG A 77 -8.84 -3.13 1.49
C ARG A 77 -9.51 -4.18 2.36
N ILE A 78 -9.27 -5.47 2.08
CA ILE A 78 -9.80 -6.59 2.87
C ILE A 78 -9.11 -6.68 4.23
N MET A 79 -7.78 -6.56 4.26
CA MET A 79 -6.98 -6.77 5.47
C MET A 79 -6.93 -5.56 6.40
N LEU A 80 -7.00 -4.35 5.86
CA LEU A 80 -6.95 -3.09 6.61
C LEU A 80 -8.34 -2.48 6.73
N ASP A 81 -9.34 -3.26 7.15
CA ASP A 81 -10.75 -2.83 7.24
C ASP A 81 -10.98 -1.62 8.17
N ASN A 82 -10.08 -1.41 9.12
CA ASN A 82 -10.07 -0.34 10.12
C ASN A 82 -9.24 0.89 9.73
N VAL A 83 -8.67 0.93 8.52
CA VAL A 83 -7.99 2.09 7.95
C VAL A 83 -8.97 2.85 7.04
N PRO A 84 -9.23 4.15 7.28
CA PRO A 84 -10.24 4.90 6.53
C PRO A 84 -9.95 4.98 5.03
N HIS A 85 -8.70 5.24 4.65
CA HIS A 85 -8.34 5.49 3.27
C HIS A 85 -7.29 4.52 2.75
N ILE A 86 -7.55 3.90 1.60
CA ILE A 86 -6.54 3.20 0.79
C ILE A 86 -6.30 4.07 -0.44
N GLN A 87 -5.15 4.70 -0.55
CA GLN A 87 -4.85 5.62 -1.66
C GLN A 87 -4.12 4.89 -2.78
N ALA A 88 -4.38 5.30 -4.02
CA ALA A 88 -3.70 4.77 -5.20
C ALA A 88 -3.08 5.90 -6.03
N SER A 89 -1.90 5.68 -6.59
CA SER A 89 -1.22 6.68 -7.42
C SER A 89 -1.54 6.47 -8.90
N TRP A 90 -2.37 7.36 -9.47
CA TRP A 90 -2.61 7.35 -10.93
C TRP A 90 -1.41 7.90 -11.73
N PHE A 91 -0.54 8.68 -11.09
CA PHE A 91 0.65 9.25 -11.72
C PHE A 91 1.71 8.17 -11.97
N SER A 92 1.96 7.32 -10.96
CA SER A 92 2.98 6.28 -11.03
C SER A 92 2.51 5.01 -11.76
N GLU A 93 1.21 4.69 -11.69
CA GLU A 93 0.63 3.43 -12.18
C GLU A 93 -0.11 3.58 -13.53
N GLY A 94 -0.24 4.82 -14.00
CA GLY A 94 -0.97 5.17 -15.21
C GLY A 94 -2.47 5.39 -14.99
N LYS A 95 -3.07 6.19 -15.89
CA LYS A 95 -4.47 6.62 -15.80
C LYS A 95 -5.47 5.46 -15.71
N LYS A 96 -5.31 4.43 -16.54
CA LYS A 96 -6.23 3.28 -16.58
C LYS A 96 -6.22 2.51 -15.26
N THR A 97 -5.04 2.25 -14.71
CA THR A 97 -4.89 1.59 -13.40
C THR A 97 -5.46 2.44 -12.29
N GLY A 98 -5.17 3.75 -12.29
CA GLY A 98 -5.73 4.69 -11.33
C GLY A 98 -7.27 4.75 -11.35
N GLN A 99 -7.88 4.74 -12.53
CA GLN A 99 -9.34 4.71 -12.68
C GLN A 99 -9.96 3.43 -12.08
N ILE A 100 -9.35 2.26 -12.33
CA ILE A 100 -9.81 1.00 -11.75
C ILE A 100 -9.63 1.02 -10.22
N ALA A 101 -8.51 1.58 -9.76
CA ALA A 101 -8.20 1.68 -8.33
C ALA A 101 -9.23 2.50 -7.54
N LEU A 102 -9.86 3.52 -8.14
CA LEU A 102 -10.93 4.31 -7.50
C LEU A 102 -12.11 3.45 -7.01
N GLY A 103 -12.39 2.32 -7.68
CA GLY A 103 -13.42 1.38 -7.23
C GLY A 103 -13.16 0.76 -5.85
N PHE A 104 -11.93 0.85 -5.34
CA PHE A 104 -11.53 0.31 -4.04
C PHE A 104 -11.45 1.38 -2.93
N TRP A 105 -11.78 2.65 -3.24
CA TRP A 105 -11.58 3.77 -2.32
C TRP A 105 -12.72 3.97 -1.31
N SER A 106 -13.95 3.60 -1.63
CA SER A 106 -15.12 3.95 -0.82
C SER A 106 -15.49 2.87 0.20
N ARG A 107 -15.34 3.20 1.49
CA ARG A 107 -16.25 2.83 2.57
C ARG A 107 -16.43 4.03 3.49
#